data_AF-I3IAJ3-F1
#
_entry.id   AF-I3IAJ3-F1
#
_cell.length_a   1.000
_cell.length_b   1.000
_cell.length_c   1.000
_cell.angle_alpha   90.00
_cell.angle_beta   90.00
_cell.angle_gamma   90.00
#
_symmetry.space_group_name_H-M   'P 1'
#
loop_
_entity.id
_entity.type
_entity.pdbx_description
1 polymer ?
#
loop_
_entity_poly.entity_id
_entity_poly.type
_entity_poly.pdbx_seq_one_letter_code
_entity_poly.pdbx_strand_id
1 'polypeptide(L)'
;MSGNERTQKIIAALQKAKVPDALFFVQADRLNKSTQMRLDQYAAAGFHIANHSYSHQSASALGKKNYIADAKSAHLLLKNQNNFLPFHRFPYLDCGKDKSSILAIRDSLSELGYKDGYITIANYDWHISNLLAKAAENKKNINYENAKKFYVDTLFSAIEFYDEVARKALGKSPKHVLLLHENDAAALFLGDLIAHLRSKGWKIISPQKAYEDPISRDLSNISYHHQNRVAAIARRSGIPEDKLYHVSENVDYLDKAFVEAGVVY
;
A
#
# COMPACT_ATOMS: atom_id res chain seq x y z
N MET A 1 -9.23 -17.11 1.93
CA MET A 1 -9.42 -17.18 3.39
C MET A 1 -10.50 -16.19 3.81
N SER A 2 -11.15 -16.39 4.97
CA SER A 2 -12.04 -15.37 5.54
C SER A 2 -11.25 -14.11 5.96
N GLY A 3 -11.94 -12.97 6.08
CA GLY A 3 -11.29 -11.73 6.54
C GLY A 3 -10.71 -11.83 7.95
N ASN A 4 -11.34 -12.61 8.83
CA ASN A 4 -10.83 -12.82 10.19
C ASN A 4 -9.55 -13.66 10.20
N GLU A 5 -9.51 -14.75 9.43
CA GLU A 5 -8.30 -15.57 9.30
C GLU A 5 -7.13 -14.78 8.72
N ARG A 6 -7.37 -13.95 7.68
CA ARG A 6 -6.34 -13.06 7.13
C ARG A 6 -5.81 -12.08 8.18
N THR A 7 -6.71 -11.46 8.93
CA THR A 7 -6.35 -10.51 10.01
C THR A 7 -5.45 -11.17 11.05
N GLN A 8 -5.84 -12.36 11.53
CA GLN A 8 -5.06 -13.12 12.53
C GLN A 8 -3.69 -13.54 11.99
N LYS A 9 -3.61 -14.00 10.73
CA LYS A 9 -2.34 -14.38 10.10
C LYS A 9 -1.40 -13.19 9.92
N ILE A 10 -1.91 -12.04 9.47
CA ILE A 10 -1.12 -10.81 9.30
C ILE A 10 -0.59 -10.33 10.66
N ILE A 11 -1.45 -10.26 11.68
CA ILE A 11 -1.04 -9.88 13.04
C ILE A 11 0.05 -10.83 13.55
N ALA A 12 -0.15 -12.15 13.43
CA ALA A 12 0.82 -13.14 13.88
C ALA A 12 2.16 -13.01 13.14
N ALA A 13 2.14 -12.77 11.82
CA ALA A 13 3.36 -12.55 11.03
C ALA A 13 4.12 -11.30 11.49
N LEU A 14 3.42 -10.17 11.67
CA LEU A 14 4.02 -8.91 12.13
C LEU A 14 4.60 -9.03 13.54
N GLN A 15 3.86 -9.63 14.48
CA GLN A 15 4.30 -9.81 15.87
C GLN A 15 5.46 -10.80 16.00
N LYS A 16 5.39 -11.96 15.32
CA LYS A 16 6.49 -12.94 15.28
C LYS A 16 7.75 -12.31 14.69
N ALA A 17 7.58 -11.49 13.65
CA ALA A 17 8.66 -10.73 13.07
C ALA A 17 9.04 -9.49 13.91
N LYS A 18 8.43 -9.19 15.06
CA LYS A 18 8.74 -8.00 15.87
C LYS A 18 8.73 -6.71 15.04
N VAL A 19 7.76 -6.57 14.15
CA VAL A 19 7.52 -5.31 13.44
C VAL A 19 7.01 -4.29 14.45
N PRO A 20 7.63 -3.10 14.56
CA PRO A 20 7.29 -2.15 15.60
C PRO A 20 5.87 -1.59 15.45
N ASP A 21 5.41 -1.41 14.21
CA ASP A 21 4.09 -0.86 13.89
C ASP A 21 3.78 -1.06 12.39
N ALA A 22 2.51 -1.03 12.02
CA ALA A 22 1.99 -1.09 10.65
C ALA A 22 0.73 -0.22 10.57
N LEU A 23 0.50 0.43 9.42
CA LEU A 23 -0.64 1.33 9.21
C LEU A 23 -1.64 0.73 8.22
N PHE A 24 -2.87 0.48 8.68
CA PHE A 24 -3.96 -0.07 7.88
C PHE A 24 -4.89 1.05 7.42
N PHE A 25 -4.94 1.27 6.10
CA PHE A 25 -5.82 2.26 5.48
C PHE A 25 -7.19 1.63 5.21
N VAL A 26 -8.25 2.16 5.83
CA VAL A 26 -9.59 1.54 5.85
C VAL A 26 -10.55 2.26 4.91
N GLN A 27 -11.17 1.50 4.01
CA GLN A 27 -12.37 1.90 3.27
C GLN A 27 -13.58 1.86 4.22
N ALA A 28 -14.16 3.02 4.52
CA ALA A 28 -15.14 3.12 5.60
C ALA A 28 -16.54 2.57 5.25
N ASP A 29 -16.92 2.45 3.97
CA ASP A 29 -18.21 1.85 3.58
C ASP A 29 -18.32 0.35 3.92
N ARG A 30 -17.19 -0.31 4.18
CA ARG A 30 -17.12 -1.73 4.56
C ARG A 30 -17.30 -1.95 6.05
N LEU A 31 -17.44 -0.87 6.85
CA LEU A 31 -17.62 -0.97 8.30
C LEU A 31 -18.97 -1.61 8.63
N ASN A 32 -18.90 -2.67 9.42
CA ASN A 32 -20.01 -3.40 10.03
C ASN A 32 -19.46 -4.09 11.29
N LYS A 33 -20.31 -4.83 12.02
CA LYS A 33 -19.87 -5.53 13.25
C LYS A 33 -18.68 -6.46 13.03
N SER A 34 -18.64 -7.20 11.91
CA SER A 34 -17.55 -8.13 11.60
C SER A 34 -16.25 -7.41 11.25
N THR A 35 -16.30 -6.37 10.43
CA THR A 35 -15.10 -5.61 10.07
C THR A 35 -14.60 -4.74 11.21
N GLN A 36 -15.49 -4.22 12.07
CA GLN A 36 -15.11 -3.51 13.29
C GLN A 36 -14.27 -4.41 14.22
N MET A 37 -14.71 -5.65 14.47
CA MET A 37 -13.92 -6.61 15.27
C MET A 37 -12.52 -6.88 14.70
N ARG A 38 -12.33 -6.75 13.38
CA ARG A 38 -11.02 -6.91 12.76
C ARG A 38 -10.13 -5.67 12.97
N LEU A 39 -10.72 -4.47 12.94
CA LEU A 39 -10.01 -3.24 13.30
C LEU A 39 -9.59 -3.27 14.77
N ASP A 40 -10.49 -3.72 15.65
CA ASP A 40 -10.20 -3.87 17.07
C ASP A 40 -9.05 -4.86 17.31
N GLN A 41 -8.97 -5.96 16.54
CA GLN A 41 -7.83 -6.89 16.58
C GLN A 41 -6.51 -6.23 16.18
N TYR A 42 -6.49 -5.46 15.09
CA TYR A 42 -5.28 -4.74 14.68
C TYR A 42 -4.85 -3.70 15.74
N ALA A 43 -5.80 -2.95 16.29
CA ALA A 43 -5.52 -1.97 17.32
C ALA A 43 -5.03 -2.64 18.62
N ALA A 44 -5.66 -3.73 19.06
CA ALA A 44 -5.23 -4.51 20.23
C ALA A 44 -3.83 -5.12 20.04
N ALA A 45 -3.43 -5.43 18.81
CA ALA A 45 -2.09 -5.88 18.47
C ALA A 45 -1.04 -4.75 18.44
N GLY A 46 -1.44 -3.49 18.64
CA GLY A 46 -0.56 -2.33 18.66
C GLY A 46 -0.38 -1.64 17.30
N PHE A 47 -1.12 -2.05 16.27
CA PHE A 47 -1.05 -1.44 14.94
C PHE A 47 -2.04 -0.29 14.80
N HIS A 48 -1.81 0.57 13.80
CA HIS A 48 -2.58 1.79 13.62
C HIS A 48 -3.54 1.72 12.43
N ILE A 49 -4.62 2.49 12.53
CA ILE A 49 -5.67 2.63 11.53
C ILE A 49 -5.62 4.02 10.90
N ALA A 50 -5.85 4.10 9.59
CA ALA A 50 -5.88 5.33 8.82
C ALA A 50 -7.05 5.36 7.83
N ASN A 51 -7.30 6.53 7.23
CA ASN A 51 -8.44 6.77 6.35
C ASN A 51 -8.10 6.44 4.89
N HIS A 52 -8.93 5.61 4.24
CA HIS A 52 -8.82 5.29 2.81
C HIS A 52 -10.06 5.69 2.00
N SER A 53 -10.69 6.80 2.36
CA SER A 53 -11.99 7.26 1.85
C SER A 53 -13.16 6.38 2.29
N TYR A 54 -14.39 6.80 1.98
CA TYR A 54 -15.59 6.04 2.31
C TYR A 54 -15.87 5.00 1.23
N SER A 55 -15.93 5.41 -0.04
CA SER A 55 -16.35 4.56 -1.16
C SER A 55 -15.21 3.94 -1.99
N HIS A 56 -13.95 4.26 -1.67
CA HIS A 56 -12.77 3.82 -2.43
C HIS A 56 -12.83 4.21 -3.92
N GLN A 57 -13.41 5.38 -4.21
CA GLN A 57 -13.47 5.95 -5.56
C GLN A 57 -12.26 6.86 -5.83
N SER A 58 -11.84 6.95 -7.10
CA SER A 58 -10.84 7.91 -7.54
C SER A 58 -11.34 9.34 -7.29
N ALA A 59 -10.46 10.21 -6.79
CA ALA A 59 -10.82 11.62 -6.59
C ALA A 59 -11.07 12.35 -7.91
N SER A 60 -10.38 11.96 -8.99
CA SER A 60 -10.64 12.48 -10.34
C SER A 60 -12.02 12.07 -10.85
N ALA A 61 -12.40 10.80 -10.66
CA ALA A 61 -13.68 10.27 -11.12
C ALA A 61 -14.86 10.84 -10.32
N LEU A 62 -14.74 10.89 -8.99
CA LEU A 62 -15.80 11.36 -8.10
C LEU A 62 -15.95 12.90 -8.16
N GLY A 63 -14.84 13.60 -8.43
CA GLY A 63 -14.75 15.05 -8.51
C GLY A 63 -14.58 15.71 -7.13
N LYS A 64 -13.91 16.86 -7.12
CA LYS A 64 -13.49 17.63 -5.92
C LYS A 64 -14.52 17.64 -4.78
N LYS A 65 -15.73 18.15 -5.04
CA LYS A 65 -16.76 18.35 -4.01
C LYS A 65 -17.19 17.03 -3.38
N ASN A 66 -17.45 16.04 -4.21
CA ASN A 66 -17.95 14.74 -3.76
C ASN A 66 -16.86 13.95 -3.04
N TYR A 67 -15.61 14.02 -3.51
CA TYR A 67 -14.49 13.37 -2.82
C TYR A 67 -14.21 13.96 -1.43
N ILE A 68 -14.29 15.29 -1.28
CA ILE A 68 -14.18 15.92 0.05
C ILE A 68 -15.27 15.40 0.99
N ALA A 69 -16.51 15.31 0.51
CA ALA A 69 -17.62 14.76 1.30
C ALA A 69 -17.40 13.27 1.65
N ASP A 70 -16.92 12.48 0.68
CA ASP A 70 -16.62 11.06 0.86
C ASP A 70 -15.52 10.83 1.91
N ALA A 71 -14.41 11.55 1.82
CA ALA A 71 -13.32 11.47 2.79
C ALA A 71 -13.74 11.95 4.18
N LYS A 72 -14.62 12.97 4.26
CA LYS A 72 -15.20 13.44 5.53
C LYS A 72 -16.14 12.41 6.14
N SER A 73 -16.94 11.71 5.35
CA SER A 73 -17.77 10.60 5.84
C SER A 73 -16.91 9.50 6.47
N ALA A 74 -15.81 9.11 5.81
CA ALA A 74 -14.84 8.18 6.40
C ALA A 74 -14.19 8.72 7.69
N HIS A 75 -13.84 10.01 7.73
CA HIS A 75 -13.30 10.63 8.95
C HIS A 75 -14.27 10.52 10.13
N LEU A 76 -15.56 10.79 9.93
CA LEU A 76 -16.55 10.70 11.00
C LEU A 76 -16.69 9.28 11.57
N LEU A 77 -16.50 8.25 10.75
CA LEU A 77 -16.58 6.85 11.14
C LEU A 77 -15.28 6.31 11.77
N LEU A 78 -14.12 6.85 11.39
CA LEU A 78 -12.81 6.30 11.76
C LEU A 78 -12.08 7.09 12.86
N LYS A 79 -12.38 8.37 13.05
CA LYS A 79 -11.58 9.24 13.95
C LYS A 79 -11.53 8.80 15.42
N ASN A 80 -12.52 8.03 15.87
CA ASN A 80 -12.63 7.53 17.24
C ASN A 80 -12.16 6.07 17.37
N GLN A 81 -11.59 5.48 16.31
CA GLN A 81 -11.02 4.13 16.37
C GLN A 81 -9.79 4.12 17.27
N ASN A 82 -9.58 3.02 17.99
CA ASN A 82 -8.35 2.82 18.74
C ASN A 82 -7.15 2.84 17.80
N ASN A 83 -6.04 3.47 18.22
CA ASN A 83 -4.83 3.65 17.42
C ASN A 83 -5.08 4.33 16.04
N PHE A 84 -6.04 5.25 15.96
CA PHE A 84 -6.23 6.05 14.77
C PHE A 84 -5.05 7.02 14.56
N LEU A 85 -4.43 6.99 13.38
CA LEU A 85 -3.50 8.02 12.92
C LEU A 85 -4.13 8.79 11.74
N PRO A 86 -4.09 10.13 11.76
CA PRO A 86 -4.69 10.95 10.72
C PRO A 86 -3.77 10.99 9.49
N PHE A 87 -3.61 9.84 8.83
CA PHE A 87 -3.13 9.76 7.46
C PHE A 87 -4.30 9.45 6.54
N HIS A 88 -4.31 10.06 5.37
CA HIS A 88 -5.26 9.74 4.30
C HIS A 88 -4.50 9.26 3.08
N ARG A 89 -4.81 8.04 2.61
CA ARG A 89 -4.30 7.54 1.33
C ARG A 89 -5.41 7.63 0.31
N PHE A 90 -5.12 8.26 -0.82
CA PHE A 90 -6.05 8.33 -1.95
C PHE A 90 -6.20 6.95 -2.60
N PRO A 91 -7.44 6.46 -2.84
CA PRO A 91 -7.66 5.29 -3.69
C PRO A 91 -7.00 5.47 -5.06
N TYR A 92 -6.35 4.41 -5.54
CA TYR A 92 -5.59 4.41 -6.81
C TYR A 92 -4.46 5.45 -6.88
N LEU A 93 -4.08 6.05 -5.74
CA LEU A 93 -3.20 7.22 -5.64
C LEU A 93 -3.73 8.43 -6.44
N ASP A 94 -5.00 8.42 -6.83
CA ASP A 94 -5.59 9.46 -7.65
C ASP A 94 -6.07 10.62 -6.78
N CYS A 95 -5.30 11.72 -6.77
CA CYS A 95 -5.53 12.86 -5.90
C CYS A 95 -6.50 13.91 -6.48
N GLY A 96 -6.97 13.77 -7.72
CA GLY A 96 -7.92 14.70 -8.34
C GLY A 96 -7.56 15.07 -9.78
N LYS A 97 -8.57 15.57 -10.51
CA LYS A 97 -8.51 15.72 -11.98
C LYS A 97 -7.48 16.75 -12.47
N ASP A 98 -7.25 17.79 -11.69
CA ASP A 98 -6.35 18.88 -12.02
C ASP A 98 -5.72 19.46 -10.75
N LYS A 99 -4.67 20.29 -10.92
CA LYS A 99 -3.92 20.87 -9.80
C LYS A 99 -4.82 21.61 -8.80
N SER A 100 -5.84 22.33 -9.27
CA SER A 100 -6.74 23.10 -8.40
C SER A 100 -7.62 22.15 -7.57
N SER A 101 -8.16 21.10 -8.20
CA SER A 101 -8.89 20.04 -7.50
C SER A 101 -8.03 19.36 -6.46
N ILE A 102 -6.79 19.01 -6.82
CA ILE A 102 -5.85 18.32 -5.96
C ILE A 102 -5.51 19.14 -4.71
N LEU A 103 -5.20 20.43 -4.89
CA LEU A 103 -4.88 21.33 -3.77
C LEU A 103 -6.07 21.49 -2.84
N ALA A 104 -7.26 21.77 -3.38
CA ALA A 104 -8.46 21.95 -2.57
C ALA A 104 -8.85 20.70 -1.77
N ILE A 105 -8.66 19.50 -2.33
CA ILE A 105 -8.90 18.25 -1.59
C ILE A 105 -7.86 18.10 -0.46
N ARG A 106 -6.58 18.33 -0.74
CA ARG A 106 -5.51 18.24 0.26
C ARG A 106 -5.69 19.27 1.38
N ASP A 107 -6.09 20.49 1.06
CA ASP A 107 -6.37 21.53 2.05
C ASP A 107 -7.52 21.10 2.96
N SER A 108 -8.62 20.58 2.38
CA SER A 108 -9.74 20.06 3.16
C SER A 108 -9.38 18.88 4.05
N LEU A 109 -8.50 17.98 3.59
CA LEU A 109 -7.96 16.89 4.41
C LEU A 109 -7.05 17.44 5.53
N SER A 110 -6.23 18.45 5.25
CA SER A 110 -5.37 19.10 6.24
C SER A 110 -6.17 19.82 7.32
N GLU A 111 -7.30 20.45 6.97
CA GLU A 111 -8.24 21.05 7.94
C GLU A 111 -8.82 20.01 8.92
N LEU A 112 -8.97 18.75 8.45
CA LEU A 112 -9.36 17.61 9.29
C LEU A 112 -8.17 16.97 10.03
N GLY A 113 -6.98 17.55 9.93
CA GLY A 113 -5.75 17.09 10.58
C GLY A 113 -4.99 16.00 9.83
N TYR A 114 -5.39 15.66 8.60
CA TYR A 114 -4.75 14.59 7.84
C TYR A 114 -3.42 14.99 7.22
N LYS A 115 -2.46 14.05 7.27
CA LYS A 115 -1.26 14.03 6.44
C LYS A 115 -1.46 13.10 5.23
N ASP A 116 -0.69 13.35 4.18
CA ASP A 116 -0.73 12.52 2.97
C ASP A 116 -0.12 11.13 3.24
N GLY A 117 -0.92 10.08 3.09
CA GLY A 117 -0.53 8.68 3.22
C GLY A 117 0.10 8.13 1.94
N TYR A 118 1.07 8.87 1.39
CA TYR A 118 1.76 8.52 0.14
C TYR A 118 2.51 7.20 0.24
N ILE A 119 2.91 6.68 -0.92
CA ILE A 119 3.77 5.50 -1.02
C ILE A 119 5.05 5.87 -1.77
N THR A 120 6.12 5.10 -1.58
CA THR A 120 7.36 5.22 -2.36
C THR A 120 7.68 3.96 -3.16
N ILE A 121 7.01 2.85 -2.87
CA ILE A 121 7.20 1.57 -3.54
C ILE A 121 5.83 1.03 -3.91
N ALA A 122 5.57 0.97 -5.21
CA ALA A 122 4.39 0.34 -5.78
C ALA A 122 4.68 -1.10 -6.19
N ASN A 123 3.65 -1.93 -6.18
CA ASN A 123 3.66 -3.31 -6.67
C ASN A 123 2.21 -3.76 -6.85
N TYR A 124 2.00 -4.88 -7.55
CA TYR A 124 0.68 -5.47 -7.78
C TYR A 124 0.47 -6.74 -6.96
N ASP A 125 0.77 -6.72 -5.64
CA ASP A 125 0.50 -7.84 -4.72
C ASP A 125 -0.97 -8.32 -4.79
N TRP A 126 -1.90 -7.40 -5.01
CA TRP A 126 -3.32 -7.69 -5.22
C TRP A 126 -3.54 -8.67 -6.38
N HIS A 127 -2.76 -8.55 -7.46
CA HIS A 127 -2.88 -9.43 -8.62
C HIS A 127 -2.25 -10.80 -8.36
N ILE A 128 -1.12 -10.84 -7.65
CA ILE A 128 -0.54 -12.11 -7.18
C ILE A 128 -1.54 -12.86 -6.28
N SER A 129 -2.23 -12.16 -5.37
CA SER A 129 -3.29 -12.74 -4.56
C SER A 129 -4.47 -13.23 -5.39
N ASN A 130 -4.84 -12.51 -6.46
CA ASN A 130 -5.91 -12.91 -7.37
C ASN A 130 -5.55 -14.20 -8.13
N LEU A 131 -4.29 -14.33 -8.58
CA LEU A 131 -3.81 -15.55 -9.24
C LEU A 131 -3.88 -16.78 -8.31
N LEU A 132 -3.47 -16.63 -7.06
CA LEU A 132 -3.58 -17.70 -6.06
C LEU A 132 -5.04 -18.05 -5.74
N ALA A 133 -5.90 -17.04 -5.58
CA ALA A 133 -7.32 -17.25 -5.34
C ALA A 133 -7.99 -18.00 -6.50
N LYS A 134 -7.75 -17.56 -7.75
CA LYS A 134 -8.25 -18.23 -8.96
C LYS A 134 -7.74 -19.67 -9.07
N ALA A 135 -6.47 -19.93 -8.75
CA ALA A 135 -5.93 -21.29 -8.77
C ALA A 135 -6.65 -22.19 -7.75
N ALA A 136 -6.91 -21.67 -6.54
CA ALA A 136 -7.62 -22.39 -5.49
C ALA A 136 -9.10 -22.64 -5.83
N GLU A 137 -9.80 -21.63 -6.36
CA GLU A 137 -11.19 -21.73 -6.83
C GLU A 137 -11.34 -22.78 -7.94
N ASN A 138 -10.36 -22.84 -8.85
CA ASN A 138 -10.29 -23.83 -9.93
C ASN A 138 -9.72 -25.19 -9.47
N LYS A 139 -9.52 -25.39 -8.16
CA LYS A 139 -9.01 -26.64 -7.56
C LYS A 139 -7.69 -27.12 -8.18
N LYS A 140 -6.83 -26.19 -8.61
CA LYS A 140 -5.49 -26.50 -9.10
C LYS A 140 -4.56 -26.85 -7.92
N ASN A 141 -3.51 -27.63 -8.16
CA ASN A 141 -2.49 -27.84 -7.13
C ASN A 141 -1.59 -26.61 -7.09
N ILE A 142 -1.45 -26.02 -5.90
CA ILE A 142 -0.60 -24.85 -5.68
C ILE A 142 0.66 -25.31 -4.95
N ASN A 143 1.83 -25.10 -5.55
CA ASN A 143 3.09 -25.21 -4.81
C ASN A 143 3.29 -23.92 -4.01
N TYR A 144 2.97 -23.99 -2.72
CA TYR A 144 3.08 -22.86 -1.80
C TYR A 144 4.52 -22.39 -1.56
N GLU A 145 5.53 -23.24 -1.76
CA GLU A 145 6.93 -22.81 -1.68
C GLU A 145 7.30 -21.95 -2.90
N ASN A 146 6.86 -22.35 -4.09
CA ASN A 146 7.02 -21.53 -5.30
C ASN A 146 6.18 -20.24 -5.22
N ALA A 147 4.95 -20.30 -4.68
CA ALA A 147 4.11 -19.12 -4.46
C ALA A 147 4.79 -18.11 -3.52
N LYS A 148 5.34 -18.60 -2.40
CA LYS A 148 6.09 -17.80 -1.43
C LYS A 148 7.30 -17.14 -2.08
N LYS A 149 8.13 -17.94 -2.77
CA LYS A 149 9.32 -17.45 -3.47
C LYS A 149 8.94 -16.38 -4.50
N PHE A 150 7.93 -16.65 -5.33
CA PHE A 150 7.43 -15.71 -6.34
C PHE A 150 6.96 -14.40 -5.72
N TYR A 151 6.17 -14.45 -4.65
CA TYR A 151 5.69 -13.26 -3.94
C TYR A 151 6.85 -12.43 -3.36
N VAL A 152 7.78 -13.08 -2.64
CA VAL A 152 8.90 -12.42 -1.99
C VAL A 152 9.86 -11.81 -3.02
N ASP A 153 10.26 -12.56 -4.04
CA ASP A 153 11.23 -12.09 -5.03
C ASP A 153 10.64 -10.96 -5.90
N THR A 154 9.36 -11.07 -6.27
CA THR A 154 8.69 -10.03 -7.06
C THR A 154 8.61 -8.72 -6.29
N LEU A 155 8.15 -8.75 -5.04
CA LEU A 155 8.06 -7.54 -4.23
C LEU A 155 9.44 -6.99 -3.87
N PHE A 156 10.42 -7.86 -3.60
CA PHE A 156 11.79 -7.42 -3.31
C PHE A 156 12.44 -6.75 -4.53
N SER A 157 12.25 -7.28 -5.74
CA SER A 157 12.75 -6.63 -6.96
C SER A 157 12.14 -5.24 -7.20
N ALA A 158 10.85 -5.07 -6.91
CA ALA A 158 10.21 -3.75 -6.95
C ALA A 158 10.78 -2.79 -5.89
N ILE A 159 11.09 -3.30 -4.69
CA ILE A 159 11.72 -2.51 -3.61
C ILE A 159 13.10 -2.00 -4.04
N GLU A 160 13.96 -2.87 -4.57
CA GLU A 160 15.30 -2.51 -5.05
C GLU A 160 15.24 -1.53 -6.24
N PHE A 161 14.29 -1.74 -7.16
CA PHE A 161 14.06 -0.84 -8.29
C PHE A 161 13.73 0.58 -7.81
N TYR A 162 12.74 0.73 -6.92
CA TYR A 162 12.33 2.05 -6.45
C TYR A 162 13.38 2.72 -5.56
N ASP A 163 14.18 1.95 -4.83
CA ASP A 163 15.33 2.45 -4.10
C ASP A 163 16.46 2.95 -5.03
N GLU A 164 16.69 2.27 -6.16
CA GLU A 164 17.60 2.75 -7.21
C GLU A 164 17.10 4.05 -7.86
N VAL A 165 15.82 4.11 -8.23
CA VAL A 165 15.21 5.35 -8.76
C VAL A 165 15.32 6.49 -7.74
N ALA A 166 15.06 6.19 -6.47
CA ALA A 166 15.18 7.18 -5.39
C ALA A 166 16.62 7.68 -5.24
N ARG A 167 17.63 6.80 -5.23
CA ARG A 167 19.03 7.22 -5.19
C ARG A 167 19.42 8.11 -6.37
N LYS A 168 18.95 7.81 -7.58
CA LYS A 168 19.23 8.63 -8.77
C LYS A 168 18.56 10.01 -8.70
N ALA A 169 17.30 10.06 -8.27
CA ALA A 169 16.51 11.30 -8.26
C ALA A 169 16.76 12.17 -7.02
N LEU A 170 17.05 11.57 -5.86
CA LEU A 170 17.16 12.24 -4.56
C LEU A 170 18.59 12.27 -4.01
N GLY A 171 19.52 11.55 -4.64
CA GLY A 171 20.89 11.37 -4.13
C GLY A 171 20.99 10.45 -2.91
N LYS A 172 19.88 9.84 -2.46
CA LYS A 172 19.82 8.96 -1.27
C LYS A 172 18.63 8.01 -1.32
N SER A 173 18.70 6.95 -0.53
CA SER A 173 17.54 6.11 -0.19
C SER A 173 16.68 6.81 0.88
N PRO A 174 15.40 7.13 0.63
CA PRO A 174 14.49 7.66 1.64
C PRO A 174 14.02 6.55 2.59
N LYS A 175 13.35 6.93 3.67
CA LYS A 175 12.53 5.97 4.42
C LYS A 175 11.35 5.54 3.55
N HIS A 176 11.46 4.37 2.94
CA HIS A 176 10.45 3.88 2.03
C HIS A 176 9.14 3.48 2.72
N VAL A 177 8.03 3.72 2.03
CA VAL A 177 6.67 3.26 2.35
C VAL A 177 6.21 2.29 1.26
N LEU A 178 6.13 1.01 1.63
CA LEU A 178 5.66 -0.09 0.77
C LEU A 178 4.13 -0.18 0.80
N LEU A 179 3.50 -0.18 -0.37
CA LEU A 179 2.08 -0.49 -0.52
C LEU A 179 1.86 -2.00 -0.47
N LEU A 180 0.94 -2.46 0.37
CA LEU A 180 0.39 -3.82 0.36
C LEU A 180 -1.11 -3.74 0.59
N HIS A 181 -1.83 -4.77 0.15
CA HIS A 181 -3.25 -4.94 0.44
C HIS A 181 -3.45 -6.05 1.47
N GLU A 182 -4.51 -5.93 2.26
CA GLU A 182 -4.94 -6.99 3.18
C GLU A 182 -5.60 -8.13 2.39
N ASN A 183 -4.78 -9.00 1.80
CA ASN A 183 -5.19 -10.07 0.89
C ASN A 183 -4.61 -11.43 1.31
N ASP A 184 -4.96 -12.49 0.57
CA ASP A 184 -4.57 -13.85 0.93
C ASP A 184 -3.05 -14.05 0.76
N ALA A 185 -2.42 -13.47 -0.27
CA ALA A 185 -0.98 -13.57 -0.48
C ALA A 185 -0.18 -12.91 0.64
N ALA A 186 -0.55 -11.69 1.06
CA ALA A 186 0.05 -11.00 2.19
C ALA A 186 -0.14 -11.79 3.50
N ALA A 187 -1.34 -12.33 3.75
CA ALA A 187 -1.61 -13.15 4.93
C ALA A 187 -0.77 -14.45 4.96
N LEU A 188 -0.40 -14.99 3.80
CA LEU A 188 0.44 -16.19 3.71
C LEU A 188 1.94 -15.86 3.84
N PHE A 189 2.43 -14.78 3.20
CA PHE A 189 3.86 -14.61 2.91
C PHE A 189 4.49 -13.33 3.48
N LEU A 190 3.74 -12.47 4.18
CA LEU A 190 4.28 -11.23 4.76
C LEU A 190 5.46 -11.49 5.71
N GLY A 191 5.40 -12.57 6.50
CA GLY A 191 6.49 -12.96 7.39
C GLY A 191 7.79 -13.29 6.64
N ASP A 192 7.67 -13.98 5.50
CA ASP A 192 8.80 -14.34 4.64
C ASP A 192 9.40 -13.10 3.97
N LEU A 193 8.56 -12.16 3.50
CA LEU A 193 9.02 -10.89 2.93
C LEU A 193 9.81 -10.07 3.97
N ILE A 194 9.30 -9.97 5.21
CA ILE A 194 9.99 -9.24 6.29
C ILE A 194 11.34 -9.90 6.61
N ALA A 195 11.39 -11.23 6.67
CA ALA A 195 12.64 -11.96 6.89
C ALA A 195 13.64 -11.73 5.76
N HIS A 196 13.18 -11.78 4.51
CA HIS A 196 14.01 -11.51 3.34
C HIS A 196 14.58 -10.10 3.36
N LEU A 197 13.74 -9.08 3.59
CA LEU A 197 14.18 -7.69 3.70
C LEU A 197 15.30 -7.51 4.73
N ARG A 198 15.12 -8.08 5.94
CA ARG A 198 16.14 -8.00 6.98
C ARG A 198 17.42 -8.74 6.63
N SER A 199 17.32 -9.89 5.96
CA SER A 199 18.50 -10.61 5.47
C SER A 199 19.32 -9.79 4.46
N LYS A 200 18.68 -8.84 3.79
CA LYS A 200 19.29 -7.88 2.85
C LYS A 200 19.67 -6.54 3.50
N GLY A 201 19.59 -6.44 4.83
CA GLY A 201 19.99 -5.26 5.60
C GLY A 201 18.92 -4.18 5.75
N TRP A 202 17.71 -4.39 5.21
CA TRP A 202 16.60 -3.46 5.38
C TRP A 202 16.07 -3.48 6.81
N LYS A 203 15.65 -2.31 7.30
CA LYS A 203 15.04 -2.15 8.62
C LYS A 203 13.56 -1.82 8.47
N ILE A 204 12.71 -2.58 9.15
CA ILE A 204 11.29 -2.25 9.27
C ILE A 204 11.12 -1.24 10.40
N ILE A 205 10.54 -0.08 10.08
CA ILE A 205 10.30 1.04 11.00
C ILE A 205 8.81 1.36 11.09
N SER A 206 8.42 2.14 12.08
CA SER A 206 7.02 2.54 12.24
C SER A 206 6.57 3.56 11.17
N PRO A 207 5.26 3.61 10.85
CA PRO A 207 4.69 4.60 9.94
C PRO A 207 4.99 6.05 10.33
N GLN A 208 4.90 6.40 11.62
CA GLN A 208 5.18 7.74 12.15
C GLN A 208 6.61 8.15 11.79
N LYS A 209 7.58 7.25 11.96
CA LYS A 209 8.99 7.50 11.59
C LYS A 209 9.19 7.56 10.07
N ALA A 210 8.51 6.71 9.30
CA ALA A 210 8.62 6.69 7.84
C ALA A 210 8.13 8.02 7.23
N TYR A 211 6.96 8.50 7.66
CA TYR A 211 6.36 9.74 7.15
C TYR A 211 7.05 11.03 7.62
N GLU A 212 8.01 10.96 8.54
CA GLU A 212 8.92 12.08 8.88
C GLU A 212 10.05 12.30 7.88
N ASP A 213 10.24 11.39 6.91
CA ASP A 213 11.25 11.59 5.88
C ASP A 213 11.03 12.92 5.13
N PRO A 214 12.09 13.69 4.81
CA PRO A 214 11.98 14.93 4.06
C PRO A 214 11.20 14.82 2.74
N ILE A 215 11.17 13.65 2.10
CA ILE A 215 10.36 13.40 0.90
C ILE A 215 8.86 13.67 1.13
N SER A 216 8.38 13.62 2.38
CA SER A 216 6.99 13.94 2.72
C SER A 216 6.58 15.37 2.35
N ARG A 217 7.54 16.31 2.34
CA ARG A 217 7.34 17.73 2.04
C ARG A 217 7.50 18.05 0.55
N ASP A 218 8.02 17.10 -0.22
CA ASP A 218 8.23 17.28 -1.65
C ASP A 218 6.92 17.02 -2.42
N LEU A 219 6.22 18.11 -2.73
CA LEU A 219 5.02 18.14 -3.58
C LEU A 219 5.32 18.68 -4.98
N SER A 220 6.58 18.61 -5.40
CA SER A 220 7.12 19.29 -6.57
C SER A 220 6.48 18.85 -7.90
N ASN A 221 5.85 17.66 -7.95
CA ASN A 221 5.10 17.15 -9.11
C ASN A 221 3.72 16.63 -8.70
N ILE A 222 2.92 17.48 -8.06
CA ILE A 222 1.62 17.10 -7.49
C ILE A 222 0.60 16.56 -8.51
N SER A 223 0.77 16.88 -9.80
CA SER A 223 -0.07 16.40 -10.90
C SER A 223 0.31 15.00 -11.40
N TYR A 224 1.50 14.49 -11.06
CA TYR A 224 1.88 13.10 -11.29
C TYR A 224 1.63 12.29 -10.02
N HIS A 225 0.38 11.89 -9.81
CA HIS A 225 -0.06 11.27 -8.56
C HIS A 225 -0.52 9.82 -8.71
N HIS A 226 -0.80 9.32 -9.92
CA HIS A 226 -1.20 7.92 -10.17
C HIS A 226 -0.09 6.88 -9.91
N GLN A 227 1.04 7.32 -9.38
CA GLN A 227 2.19 6.49 -9.07
C GLN A 227 2.80 6.97 -7.74
N ASN A 228 3.81 6.26 -7.24
CA ASN A 228 4.47 6.57 -5.99
C ASN A 228 5.28 7.89 -6.03
N ARG A 229 5.59 8.42 -4.84
CA ARG A 229 6.26 9.71 -4.67
C ARG A 229 7.68 9.75 -5.24
N VAL A 230 8.40 8.63 -5.22
CA VAL A 230 9.74 8.55 -5.80
C VAL A 230 9.66 8.76 -7.31
N ALA A 231 8.74 8.07 -8.00
CA ALA A 231 8.51 8.25 -9.42
C ALA A 231 8.10 9.70 -9.76
N ALA A 232 7.22 10.32 -8.98
CA ALA A 232 6.81 11.71 -9.19
C ALA A 232 7.99 12.70 -9.19
N ILE A 233 8.91 12.55 -8.24
CA ILE A 233 10.11 13.38 -8.11
C ILE A 233 11.13 13.06 -9.22
N ALA A 234 11.32 11.77 -9.52
CA ALA A 234 12.19 11.31 -10.59
C ALA A 234 11.75 11.83 -11.97
N ARG A 235 10.44 11.83 -12.25
CA ARG A 235 9.86 12.35 -13.49
C ARG A 235 10.13 13.83 -13.68
N ARG A 236 10.05 14.61 -12.60
CA ARG A 236 10.40 16.04 -12.60
C ARG A 236 11.89 16.27 -12.82
N SER A 237 12.72 15.34 -12.33
CA SER A 237 14.17 15.36 -12.50
C SER A 237 14.63 14.91 -13.89
N GLY A 238 13.70 14.62 -14.81
CA GLY A 238 13.97 14.29 -16.20
C GLY A 238 14.05 12.79 -16.51
N ILE A 239 13.77 11.90 -15.56
CA ILE A 239 13.73 10.46 -15.83
C ILE A 239 12.49 10.14 -16.70
N PRO A 240 12.65 9.43 -17.83
CA PRO A 240 11.54 9.03 -18.70
C PRO A 240 10.50 8.18 -17.98
N GLU A 241 9.24 8.34 -18.33
CA GLU A 241 8.11 7.69 -17.64
C GLU A 241 8.12 6.17 -17.73
N ASP A 242 8.54 5.60 -18.86
CA ASP A 242 8.71 4.16 -19.07
C ASP A 242 9.79 3.54 -18.15
N LYS A 243 10.67 4.37 -17.57
CA LYS A 243 11.70 3.97 -16.60
C LYS A 243 11.26 4.15 -15.14
N LEU A 244 10.01 4.52 -14.89
CA LEU A 244 9.47 4.77 -13.54
C LEU A 244 8.50 3.70 -13.03
N TYR A 245 8.28 2.65 -13.83
CA TYR A 245 7.45 1.50 -13.48
C TYR A 245 8.33 0.27 -13.38
N HIS A 246 8.18 -0.48 -12.30
CA HIS A 246 8.79 -1.79 -12.23
C HIS A 246 8.02 -2.75 -13.16
N VAL A 247 8.71 -3.73 -13.76
CA VAL A 247 8.08 -4.69 -14.70
C VAL A 247 6.92 -5.47 -14.08
N SER A 248 6.93 -5.66 -12.76
CA SER A 248 5.85 -6.33 -12.03
C SER A 248 4.58 -5.50 -11.87
N GLU A 249 4.59 -4.22 -12.25
CA GLU A 249 3.40 -3.38 -12.31
C GLU A 249 2.68 -3.55 -13.66
N ASN A 250 2.59 -4.80 -14.11
CA ASN A 250 1.94 -5.21 -15.33
C ASN A 250 1.34 -6.61 -15.11
N VAL A 251 0.03 -6.73 -15.32
CA VAL A 251 -0.70 -7.98 -15.06
C VAL A 251 -0.31 -9.09 -16.04
N ASP A 252 -0.04 -8.77 -17.31
CA ASP A 252 0.37 -9.76 -18.32
C ASP A 252 1.77 -10.32 -18.02
N TYR A 253 2.67 -9.47 -17.53
CA TYR A 253 3.98 -9.90 -17.06
C TYR A 253 3.84 -10.85 -15.86
N LEU A 254 3.03 -10.47 -14.86
CA LEU A 254 2.81 -11.30 -13.67
C LEU A 254 2.14 -12.63 -14.00
N ASP A 255 1.19 -12.66 -14.92
CA ASP A 255 0.53 -13.90 -15.36
C ASP A 255 1.54 -14.90 -15.93
N LYS A 256 2.42 -14.43 -16.83
CA LYS A 256 3.48 -15.26 -17.41
C LYS A 256 4.49 -15.72 -16.36
N ALA A 257 5.00 -14.79 -15.57
CA ALA A 257 6.02 -15.07 -14.55
C ALA A 257 5.50 -16.03 -13.46
N PHE A 258 4.22 -15.96 -13.13
CA PHE A 258 3.58 -16.86 -12.15
C PHE A 258 3.51 -18.31 -12.65
N VAL A 259 3.24 -18.50 -13.95
CA VAL A 259 3.28 -19.82 -14.61
C VAL A 259 4.71 -20.35 -14.70
N GLU A 260 5.65 -19.51 -15.15
CA GLU A 260 7.08 -19.87 -15.26
C GLU A 260 7.70 -20.22 -13.91
N ALA A 261 7.25 -19.57 -12.83
CA ALA A 261 7.65 -19.90 -11.47
C ALA A 261 7.11 -21.25 -10.97
N GLY A 262 6.27 -21.94 -11.75
CA GLY A 262 5.71 -23.25 -11.39
C GLY A 262 4.87 -23.20 -10.13
N VAL A 263 4.13 -22.10 -9.91
CA VAL A 263 3.26 -21.96 -8.74
C VAL A 263 2.06 -22.90 -8.82
N VAL A 264 1.60 -23.20 -10.03
CA VAL A 264 0.41 -24.02 -10.29
C VAL A 264 0.74 -25.13 -11.27
N TYR A 265 0.25 -26.35 -11.01
CA TYR A 265 0.38 -27.54 -11.87
C TYR A 265 -0.76 -28.53 -11.66
#